data_AF-A0A2H0YK06-F1
#
_entry.id   AF-A0A2H0YK06-F1
#
_cell.length_a   1.000
_cell.length_b   1.000
_cell.length_c   1.000
_cell.angle_alpha   90.00
_cell.angle_beta   90.00
_cell.angle_gamma   90.00
#
_symmetry.space_group_name_H-M   'P 1'
#
loop_
_entity.id
_entity.type
_entity.pdbx_description
1 polymer ?
#
loop_
_entity_poly.entity_id
_entity_poly.type
_entity_poly.pdbx_seq_one_letter_code
_entity_poly.pdbx_strand_id
1 'polypeptide(L)'
;MQIIMPVFVVSLSLACASTRTLEQNFSSIQTGMSRQNIKSIMGKPERADAGVVPQSPFFGPQEALLSVLKPGASFEEWQYIDEGNIYLIWFGSISGEPQENWRVVTKFGYPKGAVF
;
A
#
# COMPACT_ATOMS: atom_id res chain seq x y z
N MET A 1 12.49 52.47 38.02
CA MET A 1 12.98 51.71 36.86
C MET A 1 12.57 50.26 37.07
N GLN A 2 11.53 49.78 36.38
CA GLN A 2 10.90 48.48 36.63
C GLN A 2 10.72 47.81 35.26
N ILE A 3 11.48 46.74 35.00
CA ILE A 3 11.51 46.04 33.72
C ILE A 3 10.46 44.92 33.80
N ILE A 4 9.39 45.04 33.02
CA ILE A 4 8.35 44.01 32.88
C ILE A 4 8.77 43.10 31.73
N MET A 5 9.20 41.86 32.04
CA MET A 5 9.43 40.82 31.03
C MET A 5 8.08 40.23 30.59
N PRO A 6 7.76 40.16 29.28
CA PRO A 6 6.60 39.42 28.81
C PRO A 6 6.92 37.91 28.83
N VAL A 7 6.18 37.16 29.63
CA VAL A 7 6.17 35.70 29.60
C VAL A 7 5.47 35.26 28.31
N PHE A 8 6.24 34.78 27.33
CA PHE A 8 5.71 34.12 26.15
C PHE A 8 5.17 32.74 26.55
N VAL A 9 3.85 32.64 26.69
CA VAL A 9 3.16 31.36 26.80
C VAL A 9 3.17 30.70 25.42
N VAL A 10 4.10 29.77 25.21
CA VAL A 10 4.10 28.92 24.01
C VAL A 10 2.94 27.94 24.14
N SER A 11 1.82 28.27 23.51
CA SER A 11 0.64 27.41 23.44
C SER A 11 0.96 26.20 22.58
N LEU A 12 1.18 25.05 23.23
CA LEU A 12 1.35 23.75 22.59
C LEU A 12 0.01 23.33 21.97
N SER A 13 -0.23 23.69 20.71
CA SER A 13 -1.35 23.14 19.95
C SER A 13 -1.06 21.66 19.66
N LEU A 14 -1.62 20.76 20.47
CA LEU A 14 -1.78 19.36 20.12
C LEU A 14 -2.66 19.31 18.87
N ALA A 15 -2.04 19.21 17.70
CA ALA A 15 -2.74 18.78 16.51
C ALA A 15 -3.09 17.30 16.70
N CYS A 16 -4.35 17.01 17.03
CA CYS A 16 -4.88 15.65 16.91
C CYS A 16 -4.87 15.27 15.43
N ALA A 17 -3.74 14.75 14.94
CA ALA A 17 -3.69 14.10 13.66
C ALA A 17 -4.64 12.91 13.71
N SER A 18 -5.75 12.96 12.98
CA SER A 18 -6.67 11.83 12.87
C SER A 18 -5.92 10.67 12.20
N THR A 19 -5.49 9.69 12.97
CA THR A 19 -4.83 8.49 12.46
C THR A 19 -5.84 7.69 11.67
N ARG A 20 -5.67 7.59 10.34
CA ARG A 20 -6.47 6.69 9.51
C ARG A 20 -6.11 5.24 9.82
N THR A 21 -7.09 4.34 9.73
CA THR A 21 -6.83 2.90 9.82
C THR A 21 -6.13 2.38 8.55
N LEU A 22 -5.49 1.21 8.66
CA LEU A 22 -4.84 0.58 7.51
C LEU A 22 -5.85 0.27 6.40
N GLU A 23 -7.06 -0.16 6.75
CA GLU A 23 -8.17 -0.39 5.82
C GLU A 23 -8.58 0.88 5.04
N GLN A 24 -8.69 2.01 5.75
CA GLN A 24 -9.01 3.30 5.13
C GLN A 24 -7.91 3.76 4.17
N ASN A 25 -6.65 3.60 4.58
CA ASN A 25 -5.50 3.88 3.74
C ASN A 25 -5.46 2.96 2.51
N PHE A 26 -5.70 1.66 2.70
CA PHE A 26 -5.75 0.68 1.63
C PHE A 26 -6.85 1.02 0.61
N SER A 27 -8.03 1.39 1.10
CA SER A 27 -9.17 1.81 0.28
C SER A 27 -8.83 3.00 -0.62
N SER A 28 -7.97 3.92 -0.17
CA SER A 28 -7.54 5.10 -0.95
C SER A 28 -6.55 4.81 -2.08
N ILE A 29 -5.98 3.60 -2.13
CA ILE A 29 -4.99 3.21 -3.16
C ILE A 29 -5.66 3.03 -4.51
N GLN A 30 -5.03 3.55 -5.55
CA GLN A 30 -5.50 3.48 -6.93
C GLN A 30 -4.43 2.88 -7.85
N THR A 31 -4.87 2.25 -8.94
CA THR A 31 -4.01 1.85 -10.05
C THR A 31 -3.22 3.05 -10.56
N GLY A 32 -1.96 2.83 -10.95
CA GLY A 32 -1.04 3.87 -11.42
C GLY A 32 -0.24 4.57 -10.32
N MET A 33 -0.54 4.36 -9.03
CA MET A 33 0.26 4.92 -7.94
C MET A 33 1.67 4.34 -7.90
N SER A 34 2.64 5.16 -7.51
CA SER A 34 4.05 4.75 -7.34
C SER A 34 4.27 4.05 -6.00
N ARG A 35 5.36 3.28 -5.88
CA ARG A 35 5.84 2.72 -4.61
C ARG A 35 6.02 3.79 -3.52
N GLN A 36 6.45 4.99 -3.89
CA GLN A 36 6.61 6.10 -2.94
C GLN A 36 5.26 6.59 -2.43
N ASN A 37 4.25 6.71 -3.29
CA ASN A 37 2.89 7.05 -2.88
C ASN A 37 2.33 5.99 -1.92
N ILE A 38 2.54 4.71 -2.23
CA ILE A 38 2.09 3.61 -1.35
C ILE A 38 2.80 3.67 -0.01
N LYS A 39 4.12 3.87 0.03
CA LYS A 39 4.86 4.05 1.29
C LYS A 39 4.36 5.25 2.10
N SER A 40 3.98 6.35 1.44
CA SER A 40 3.43 7.53 2.11
C SER A 40 2.05 7.29 2.72
N ILE A 41 1.25 6.39 2.13
CA ILE A 41 -0.14 6.11 2.55
C ILE A 41 -0.19 4.95 3.55
N MET A 42 0.51 3.86 3.25
CA MET A 42 0.45 2.59 3.96
C MET A 42 1.64 2.37 4.90
N GLY A 43 2.70 3.16 4.78
CA GLY A 43 3.95 2.91 5.46
C GLY A 43 4.78 1.80 4.81
N LYS A 44 5.71 1.23 5.57
CA LYS A 44 6.57 0.14 5.12
C LYS A 44 5.77 -1.17 5.09
N PRO A 45 5.81 -1.95 3.99
CA PRO A 45 5.18 -3.26 3.97
C PRO A 45 5.90 -4.25 4.88
N GLU A 46 5.15 -5.21 5.39
CA GLU A 46 5.60 -6.33 6.19
C GLU A 46 6.40 -7.30 5.32
N ARG A 47 5.98 -7.46 4.05
CA ARG A 47 6.69 -8.26 3.05
C ARG A 47 6.63 -7.60 1.68
N ALA A 48 7.72 -7.71 0.93
CA ALA A 48 7.81 -7.30 -0.46
C ALA A 48 8.54 -8.37 -1.26
N ASP A 49 7.84 -9.05 -2.16
CA ASP A 49 8.36 -10.17 -2.95
C ASP A 49 8.19 -9.92 -4.45
N ALA A 50 9.08 -10.49 -5.25
CA ALA A 50 8.90 -10.56 -6.70
C ALA A 50 8.18 -11.87 -7.07
N GLY A 51 7.35 -11.82 -8.11
CA GLY A 51 6.61 -12.98 -8.60
C GLY A 51 6.39 -12.92 -10.11
N VAL A 52 5.78 -13.99 -10.63
CA VAL A 52 5.38 -14.11 -12.04
C VAL A 52 3.93 -14.56 -12.07
N VAL A 53 3.11 -13.93 -12.92
CA VAL A 53 1.68 -14.29 -13.04
C VAL A 53 1.58 -15.75 -13.49
N PRO A 54 0.95 -16.63 -12.69
CA PRO A 54 0.85 -18.04 -13.02
C PRO A 54 -0.04 -18.29 -14.24
N GLN A 55 0.18 -19.42 -14.90
CA GLN A 55 -0.74 -19.94 -15.92
C GLN A 55 -1.97 -20.54 -15.24
N SER A 56 -3.15 -20.35 -15.83
CA SER A 56 -4.36 -21.02 -15.34
C SER A 56 -4.29 -22.55 -15.54
N PRO A 57 -4.93 -23.36 -14.67
CA PRO A 57 -5.68 -22.95 -13.49
C PRO A 57 -4.77 -22.71 -12.28
N PHE A 58 -5.11 -21.69 -11.49
CA PHE A 58 -4.58 -21.48 -10.15
C PHE A 58 -5.67 -20.81 -9.31
N PHE A 59 -5.58 -20.95 -7.98
CA PHE A 59 -6.59 -20.44 -7.05
C PHE A 59 -5.91 -19.58 -5.99
N GLY A 60 -6.50 -18.43 -5.67
CA GLY A 60 -6.02 -17.54 -4.62
C GLY A 60 -6.02 -16.05 -4.97
N PRO A 61 -5.51 -15.20 -4.06
CA PRO A 61 -5.55 -13.74 -4.23
C PRO A 61 -4.95 -13.23 -5.55
N GLN A 62 -3.96 -13.94 -6.09
CA GLN A 62 -3.29 -13.62 -7.35
C GLN A 62 -4.22 -13.70 -8.57
N GLU A 63 -5.43 -14.27 -8.46
CA GLU A 63 -6.41 -14.29 -9.55
C GLU A 63 -6.80 -12.85 -9.95
N ALA A 64 -6.72 -11.90 -9.01
CA ALA A 64 -6.91 -10.48 -9.28
C ALA A 64 -5.92 -9.91 -10.32
N LEU A 65 -4.77 -10.57 -10.54
CA LEU A 65 -3.78 -10.16 -11.55
C LEU A 65 -4.21 -10.51 -12.97
N LEU A 66 -5.03 -11.54 -13.19
CA LEU A 66 -5.33 -12.06 -14.53
C LEU A 66 -6.13 -11.08 -15.41
N SER A 67 -6.84 -10.14 -14.79
CA SER A 67 -7.57 -9.09 -15.51
C SER A 67 -6.68 -7.92 -15.94
N VAL A 68 -5.43 -7.85 -15.45
CA VAL A 68 -4.55 -6.68 -15.63
C VAL A 68 -3.21 -7.04 -16.25
N LEU A 69 -2.64 -8.20 -15.89
CA LEU A 69 -1.36 -8.69 -16.40
C LEU A 69 -1.54 -10.02 -17.12
N LYS A 70 -0.76 -10.20 -18.19
CA LYS A 70 -0.74 -11.46 -18.94
C LYS A 70 -0.03 -12.55 -18.11
N PRO A 71 -0.45 -13.83 -18.22
CA PRO A 71 0.32 -14.95 -17.67
C PRO A 71 1.79 -14.90 -18.11
N GLY A 72 2.71 -15.17 -17.19
CA GLY A 72 4.15 -15.06 -17.39
C GLY A 72 4.74 -13.65 -17.20
N ALA A 73 3.91 -12.62 -17.02
CA ALA A 73 4.41 -11.28 -16.68
C ALA A 73 4.97 -11.25 -15.24
N SER A 74 6.09 -10.57 -15.05
CA SER A 74 6.64 -10.34 -13.71
C SER A 74 5.87 -9.25 -12.95
N PHE A 75 5.80 -9.39 -11.64
CA PHE A 75 5.23 -8.39 -10.74
C PHE A 75 6.03 -8.31 -9.43
N GLU A 76 5.79 -7.26 -8.65
CA GLU A 76 6.19 -7.14 -7.25
C GLU A 76 4.94 -7.06 -6.38
N GLU A 77 4.89 -7.85 -5.32
CA GLU A 77 3.79 -7.92 -4.36
C GLU A 77 4.24 -7.30 -3.04
N TRP A 78 3.50 -6.32 -2.56
CA TRP A 78 3.64 -5.81 -1.20
C TRP A 78 2.47 -6.28 -0.35
N GLN A 79 2.81 -6.85 0.81
CA GLN A 79 1.84 -7.32 1.79
C GLN A 79 1.83 -6.39 3.00
N TYR A 80 0.61 -6.03 3.41
CA TYR A 80 0.31 -5.32 4.64
C TYR A 80 -0.64 -6.11 5.53
N ILE A 81 -0.50 -6.00 6.85
CA ILE A 81 -1.29 -6.79 7.80
C ILE A 81 -1.80 -5.88 8.93
N ASP A 82 -3.12 -5.92 9.19
CA ASP A 82 -3.67 -5.41 10.46
C ASP A 82 -4.20 -6.55 11.32
N GLU A 83 -4.93 -6.27 12.41
CA GLU A 83 -5.42 -7.30 13.32
C GLU A 83 -6.26 -8.37 12.60
N GLY A 84 -7.10 -7.98 11.64
CA GLY A 84 -8.08 -8.85 11.01
C GLY A 84 -7.81 -9.21 9.55
N ASN A 85 -7.03 -8.41 8.83
CA ASN A 85 -6.93 -8.48 7.36
C ASN A 85 -5.49 -8.59 6.87
N ILE A 86 -5.37 -9.13 5.66
CA ILE A 86 -4.19 -9.11 4.82
C ILE A 86 -4.53 -8.28 3.58
N TYR A 87 -3.65 -7.35 3.23
CA TYR A 87 -3.77 -6.51 2.04
C TYR A 87 -2.58 -6.75 1.13
N LEU A 88 -2.87 -7.02 -0.14
CA LEU A 88 -1.89 -7.21 -1.20
C LEU A 88 -2.00 -6.07 -2.19
N ILE A 89 -0.86 -5.52 -2.56
CA ILE A 89 -0.73 -4.49 -3.59
C ILE A 89 0.30 -4.99 -4.58
N TRP A 90 -0.07 -5.08 -5.84
CA TRP A 90 0.84 -5.51 -6.88
C TRP A 90 1.30 -4.36 -7.74
N PHE A 91 2.60 -4.33 -8.01
CA PHE A 91 3.24 -3.42 -8.95
C PHE A 91 3.69 -4.23 -10.16
N GLY A 92 3.46 -3.68 -11.36
CA GLY A 92 3.84 -4.33 -12.59
C GLY A 92 4.06 -3.33 -13.71
N SER A 93 4.49 -3.86 -14.86
CA SER A 93 4.61 -3.10 -16.11
C SER A 93 3.28 -3.13 -16.84
N ILE A 94 2.70 -1.97 -17.15
CA ILE A 94 1.49 -1.89 -17.98
C ILE A 94 1.87 -1.72 -19.46
N SER A 95 2.98 -1.02 -19.74
CA SER A 95 3.38 -0.58 -21.08
C SER A 95 4.83 -0.92 -21.42
N GLY A 96 5.46 -1.86 -20.70
CA GLY A 96 6.85 -2.28 -20.95
C GLY A 96 7.89 -1.41 -20.24
N GLU A 97 7.49 -0.57 -19.29
CA GLU A 97 8.39 0.25 -18.50
C GLU A 97 9.31 -0.60 -17.59
N PRO A 98 10.53 -0.11 -17.28
CA PRO A 98 11.46 -0.82 -16.41
C PRO A 98 10.96 -0.87 -14.97
N GLN A 99 11.51 -1.80 -14.17
CA GLN A 99 10.97 -2.17 -12.85
C GLN A 99 10.88 -1.01 -11.86
N GLU A 100 11.85 -0.09 -11.86
CA GLU A 100 11.85 1.12 -11.05
C GLU A 100 10.62 2.02 -11.32
N ASN A 101 10.05 1.91 -12.52
CA ASN A 101 8.90 2.67 -12.96
C ASN A 101 7.57 1.92 -12.84
N TRP A 102 7.58 0.66 -12.42
CA TRP A 102 6.34 -0.07 -12.17
C TRP A 102 5.43 0.69 -11.19
N ARG A 103 4.13 0.58 -11.46
CA ARG A 103 3.06 1.23 -10.72
C ARG A 103 2.08 0.18 -10.24
N VAL A 104 1.22 0.57 -9.29
CA VAL A 104 0.12 -0.29 -8.85
C VAL A 104 -0.70 -0.73 -10.06
N VAL A 105 -0.79 -2.04 -10.28
CA VAL A 105 -1.63 -2.62 -11.32
C VAL A 105 -2.99 -3.01 -10.74
N THR A 106 -3.00 -3.60 -9.55
CA THR A 106 -4.21 -3.97 -8.82
C THR A 106 -3.91 -4.14 -7.33
N LYS A 107 -4.96 -4.34 -6.53
CA LYS A 107 -4.88 -4.59 -5.09
C LYS A 107 -5.98 -5.56 -4.68
N PHE A 108 -5.75 -6.32 -3.61
CA PHE A 108 -6.73 -7.25 -3.07
C PHE A 108 -6.60 -7.33 -1.55
N GLY A 109 -7.71 -7.36 -0.83
CA GLY A 109 -7.73 -7.47 0.62
C GLY A 109 -8.64 -8.62 1.05
N TYR A 110 -8.25 -9.35 2.09
CA TYR A 110 -9.02 -10.48 2.61
C TYR A 110 -8.79 -10.68 4.12
N PRO A 111 -9.77 -11.27 4.83
CA PRO A 111 -9.60 -11.57 6.25
C PRO A 111 -8.58 -12.67 6.46
N LYS A 112 -7.83 -12.60 7.57
CA LYS A 112 -6.96 -13.70 8.00
C LYS A 112 -7.76 -14.98 8.17
N GLY A 113 -7.19 -16.10 7.73
CA GLY A 113 -7.85 -17.41 7.79
C GLY A 113 -8.82 -17.67 6.63
N ALA A 114 -8.94 -16.77 5.65
CA ALA A 114 -9.61 -17.08 4.39
C ALA A 114 -8.95 -18.30 3.72
N VAL A 115 -9.78 -19.17 3.14
CA VAL A 115 -9.37 -20.37 2.39
C VAL A 115 -9.73 -20.14 0.93
N PHE A 116 -8.78 -20.40 0.04
CA PHE A 116 -8.90 -20.25 -1.41
C PHE A 116 -8.65 -21.59 -2.11
#